data_AF-A0AAN4CLB3-F1
#
_entry.id   AF-A0AAN4CLB3-F1
#
_cell.length_a   1.000
_cell.length_b   1.000
_cell.length_c   1.000
_cell.angle_alpha   90.00
_cell.angle_beta   90.00
_cell.angle_gamma   90.00
#
_symmetry.space_group_name_H-M   'P 1'
#
loop_
_entity.id
_entity.type
_entity.pdbx_description
1 polymer ?
#
loop_
_entity_poly.entity_id
_entity_poly.type
_entity_poly.pdbx_seq_one_letter_code
_entity_poly.pdbx_strand_id
1 'polypeptide(L)'
;MEWIADPSIWAGLITLIVIELVLGIDNLVFIAILAEKLPPKQRDRARVTGLLLAMLMRLLLLASITWLVTLTQPLFSFRSFTFSARDLIMLFGGFFLLFKATMELNERLEGKDSNNPTQRKGAKFWGVVTQIVVLDAIFSLDSVITAVGMVDHLLVMMAAVVIAISLMLMASKPLTQFVNSHPTIVILCLSFLLMIGFSLVAEGFGFVIPKGYLYAAIGFSVMIEALNQLAIFNRRRFLSANQTLRQRTTEAVMRLLSGQKEDAELDAETASMLVDHGNQQIFNPQERRMIERVLNLNQRTVSSIMTSRHDIEHIDLNAPEEEIRQLLERNQHTRLVVTDGDDAEDLLGVVHVIDLLQQSLRGEPLNLRVLIRQPLVFPETLPLLPALEQFRNARTHFAFVVDEFGSVEGIVTLSDVTETIAGNLPNEVEEIDARHDIQKNADGSWTANGHMPLEDLVQYVPLPLDEKREYHTIAGLLMEYLQRIPKPGEEVQVGDYLLKTLQVESHRVQKVQIIPLRKDGEMEYEV
;
A
#
# COMPACT_ATOMS: atom_id res chain seq x y z
N MET A 1 6.06 26.72 61.63
CA MET A 1 7.00 26.61 60.49
C MET A 1 8.16 25.64 60.77
N GLU A 2 8.17 24.90 61.88
CA GLU A 2 9.24 23.92 62.19
C GLU A 2 9.16 22.61 61.36
N TRP A 3 8.00 22.29 60.79
CA TRP A 3 7.81 21.09 59.96
C TRP A 3 8.44 21.15 58.56
N ILE A 4 8.80 22.35 58.05
CA ILE A 4 9.45 22.49 56.73
C ILE A 4 10.95 22.18 56.81
N ALA A 5 11.54 22.21 58.02
CA ALA A 5 12.96 22.00 58.25
C ALA A 5 13.34 20.54 58.59
N ASP A 6 12.37 19.63 58.72
CA ASP A 6 12.61 18.23 59.04
C ASP A 6 12.92 17.42 57.76
N PRO A 7 14.12 16.84 57.60
CA PRO A 7 14.49 16.04 56.43
C PRO A 7 13.60 14.82 56.21
N SER A 8 12.99 14.28 57.28
CA SER A 8 12.11 13.11 57.19
C SER A 8 10.83 13.39 56.41
N ILE A 9 10.27 14.60 56.54
CA ILE A 9 9.06 15.03 55.82
C ILE A 9 9.33 15.17 54.32
N TRP A 10 10.50 15.71 53.95
CA TRP A 10 10.92 15.79 52.55
C TRP A 10 11.17 14.41 51.93
N ALA A 11 11.78 13.49 52.68
CA ALA A 11 11.96 12.11 52.24
C ALA A 11 10.61 11.41 52.04
N GLY A 12 9.66 11.60 52.96
CA GLY A 12 8.28 11.09 52.84
C GLY A 12 7.54 11.69 51.64
N LEU A 13 7.66 13.01 51.42
CA LEU A 13 7.08 13.70 50.27
C LEU A 13 7.62 13.13 48.95
N ILE A 14 8.94 12.97 48.82
CA ILE A 14 9.57 12.41 47.62
C ILE A 14 9.11 10.97 47.40
N THR A 15 9.08 10.15 48.45
CA THR A 15 8.63 8.75 48.36
C THR A 15 7.18 8.66 47.90
N LEU A 16 6.30 9.51 48.44
CA LEU A 16 4.90 9.60 48.01
C LEU A 16 4.78 10.03 46.55
N ILE A 17 5.53 11.05 46.12
CA ILE A 17 5.53 11.51 44.72
C ILE A 17 5.95 10.37 43.80
N VAL A 18 7.01 9.62 44.14
CA VAL A 18 7.49 8.49 43.33
C VAL A 18 6.44 7.39 43.25
N ILE A 19 5.84 6.99 44.37
CA ILE A 19 4.82 5.94 44.39
C ILE A 19 3.56 6.37 43.62
N GLU A 20 3.10 7.61 43.83
CA GLU A 20 1.98 8.20 43.07
C GLU A 20 2.26 8.25 41.57
N LEU A 21 3.50 8.57 41.17
CA LEU A 21 3.89 8.63 39.77
C LEU A 21 3.94 7.24 39.14
N VAL A 22 4.55 6.26 39.80
CA VAL A 22 4.63 4.87 39.32
C VAL A 22 3.24 4.28 39.15
N LEU A 23 2.36 4.45 40.15
CA LEU A 23 0.95 4.03 40.06
C LEU A 23 0.15 4.85 39.04
N GLY A 24 0.51 6.11 38.83
CA GLY A 24 -0.18 7.04 37.94
C GLY A 24 0.11 6.84 36.45
N ILE A 25 1.18 6.12 36.09
CA ILE A 25 1.50 5.81 34.69
C ILE A 25 0.37 5.01 34.04
N ASP A 26 -0.16 4.00 34.74
CA ASP A 26 -1.26 3.17 34.24
C ASP A 26 -2.54 3.98 34.01
N ASN A 27 -2.85 4.91 34.91
CA ASN A 27 -3.98 5.83 34.76
C ASN A 27 -3.78 6.77 33.56
N LEU A 28 -2.56 7.24 33.33
CA LEU A 28 -2.24 8.14 32.23
C LEU A 28 -2.38 7.44 30.86
N VAL A 29 -1.92 6.20 30.77
CA VAL A 29 -2.10 5.33 29.62
C VAL A 29 -3.59 5.11 29.33
N PHE A 30 -4.38 4.84 30.37
CA PHE A 30 -5.83 4.67 30.23
C PHE A 30 -6.50 5.94 29.68
N ILE A 31 -6.13 7.10 30.21
CA ILE A 31 -6.61 8.40 29.74
C ILE A 31 -6.26 8.62 28.27
N ALA A 32 -5.06 8.23 27.83
CA ALA A 32 -4.64 8.34 26.43
C ALA A 32 -5.54 7.51 25.50
N ILE A 33 -5.80 6.24 25.85
CA ILE A 33 -6.64 5.31 25.07
C ILE A 33 -8.08 5.85 24.97
N LEU A 34 -8.65 6.32 26.08
CA LEU A 34 -10.03 6.82 26.09
C LEU A 34 -10.20 8.14 25.36
N ALA A 35 -9.23 9.05 25.50
CA ALA A 35 -9.23 10.32 24.78
C ALA A 35 -9.15 10.10 23.28
N GLU A 36 -8.56 9.00 22.80
CA GLU A 36 -8.47 8.69 21.37
C GLU A 36 -9.85 8.53 20.70
N LYS A 37 -10.88 8.08 21.45
CA LYS A 37 -12.26 7.95 20.96
C LYS A 37 -12.96 9.28 20.68
N LEU A 38 -12.37 10.40 21.12
CA LEU A 38 -12.87 11.74 20.86
C LEU A 38 -12.27 12.35 19.58
N PRO A 39 -12.98 13.30 18.93
CA PRO A 39 -12.43 14.07 17.83
C PRO A 39 -11.11 14.74 18.23
N PRO A 40 -10.13 14.88 17.31
CA PRO A 40 -8.78 15.37 17.62
C PRO A 40 -8.77 16.71 18.36
N LYS A 41 -9.72 17.61 18.03
CA LYS A 41 -9.87 18.93 18.67
C LYS A 41 -10.30 18.86 20.15
N GLN A 42 -10.86 17.74 20.61
CA GLN A 42 -11.39 17.57 21.97
C GLN A 42 -10.49 16.70 22.88
N ARG A 43 -9.53 15.95 22.32
CA ARG A 43 -8.68 15.01 23.08
C ARG A 43 -7.89 15.71 24.17
N ASP A 44 -7.16 16.77 23.81
CA ASP A 44 -6.36 17.56 24.77
C ASP A 44 -7.24 18.11 25.90
N ARG A 45 -8.43 18.62 25.56
CA ARG A 45 -9.40 19.12 26.56
C ARG A 45 -9.90 18.01 27.46
N ALA A 46 -10.24 16.84 26.93
CA ALA A 46 -10.73 15.71 27.72
C ALA A 46 -9.68 15.19 28.70
N ARG A 47 -8.40 15.13 28.29
CA ARG A 47 -7.31 14.74 29.20
C ARG A 47 -7.11 15.74 30.33
N VAL A 48 -7.01 17.03 30.00
CA VAL A 48 -6.77 18.07 31.01
C VAL A 48 -7.95 18.16 31.97
N THR A 49 -9.18 18.17 31.45
CA THR A 49 -10.38 18.17 32.30
C THR A 49 -10.51 16.90 33.13
N GLY A 50 -10.22 15.73 32.55
CA GLY A 50 -10.18 14.45 33.25
C GLY A 50 -9.15 14.42 34.38
N LEU A 51 -7.91 14.85 34.12
CA LEU A 51 -6.83 14.89 35.13
C LEU A 51 -7.09 15.91 36.23
N LEU A 52 -7.66 17.08 35.91
CA LEU A 52 -8.05 18.08 36.91
C LEU A 52 -9.21 17.57 37.80
N LEU A 53 -10.21 16.92 37.21
CA LEU A 53 -11.31 16.30 37.97
C LEU A 53 -10.82 15.11 38.80
N ALA A 54 -9.90 14.31 38.27
CA ALA A 54 -9.23 13.22 38.99
C ALA A 54 -8.45 13.76 40.20
N MET A 55 -7.65 14.82 40.04
CA MET A 55 -6.97 15.50 41.14
C MET A 55 -7.94 15.95 42.22
N LEU A 56 -9.04 16.59 41.82
CA LEU A 56 -10.05 17.06 42.76
C LEU A 56 -10.67 15.87 43.52
N MET A 57 -11.01 14.79 42.81
CA MET A 57 -11.51 13.56 43.45
C MET A 57 -10.50 12.95 44.42
N ARG A 58 -9.21 12.90 44.06
CA ARG A 58 -8.14 12.37 44.91
C ARG A 58 -7.99 13.21 46.19
N LEU A 59 -8.02 14.53 46.07
CA LEU A 59 -7.98 15.44 47.22
C LEU A 59 -9.22 15.29 48.11
N LEU A 60 -10.41 15.09 47.53
CA LEU A 60 -11.62 14.79 48.28
C LEU A 60 -11.54 13.46 49.05
N LEU A 61 -10.98 12.42 48.41
CA LEU A 61 -10.76 11.12 49.06
C LEU A 61 -9.77 11.23 50.23
N LEU A 62 -8.67 11.98 50.05
CA LEU A 62 -7.70 12.27 51.11
C LEU A 62 -8.31 13.09 52.25
N ALA A 63 -9.10 14.10 51.95
CA ALA A 63 -9.81 14.87 52.98
C ALA A 63 -10.84 14.00 53.74
N SER A 64 -11.35 12.96 53.08
CA SER A 64 -12.33 12.00 53.63
C SER A 64 -11.68 10.73 54.17
N ILE A 65 -10.40 10.78 54.54
CA ILE A 65 -9.61 9.63 55.02
C ILE A 65 -10.31 8.81 56.11
N THR A 66 -10.93 9.46 57.10
CA THR A 66 -11.64 8.79 58.20
C THR A 66 -12.82 7.97 57.68
N TRP A 67 -13.53 8.47 56.67
CA TRP A 67 -14.62 7.76 56.01
C TRP A 67 -14.09 6.65 55.10
N LEU A 68 -12.94 6.85 54.46
CA LEU A 68 -12.31 5.84 53.62
C LEU A 68 -11.89 4.61 54.46
N VAL A 69 -11.38 4.83 55.66
CA VAL A 69 -11.07 3.73 56.61
C VAL A 69 -12.32 2.94 56.98
N THR A 70 -13.51 3.55 57.12
CA THR A 70 -14.73 2.77 57.41
C THR A 70 -15.18 1.90 56.24
N LEU A 71 -14.81 2.21 54.99
CA LEU A 71 -15.10 1.35 53.83
C LEU A 71 -14.38 0.00 53.88
N THR A 72 -13.34 -0.13 54.71
CA THR A 72 -12.63 -1.40 54.94
C THR A 72 -13.33 -2.32 55.93
N GLN A 73 -14.37 -1.84 56.62
CA GLN A 73 -15.13 -2.67 57.55
C GLN A 73 -16.02 -3.67 56.77
N PRO A 74 -16.14 -4.93 57.26
CA PRO A 74 -16.94 -5.94 56.60
C PRO A 74 -18.43 -5.57 56.64
N LEU A 75 -19.08 -5.49 55.47
CA LEU A 75 -20.52 -5.21 55.33
C LEU A 75 -21.36 -6.48 55.49
N PHE A 76 -20.93 -7.57 54.84
CA PHE A 76 -21.60 -8.86 54.90
C PHE A 76 -20.61 -10.00 54.68
N SER A 77 -20.88 -11.15 55.28
CA SER A 77 -20.13 -12.39 55.08
C SER A 77 -20.97 -13.35 54.23
N PHE A 78 -20.39 -13.85 53.15
CA PHE A 78 -20.99 -14.91 52.34
C PHE A 78 -20.04 -16.11 52.33
N ARG A 79 -20.47 -17.20 52.97
CA ARG A 79 -19.68 -18.42 53.13
C ARG A 79 -18.36 -18.14 53.88
N SER A 80 -17.20 -18.34 53.26
CA SER A 80 -15.87 -18.07 53.85
C SER A 80 -15.30 -16.68 53.51
N PHE A 81 -16.02 -15.85 52.74
CA PHE A 81 -15.56 -14.54 52.30
C PHE A 81 -16.31 -13.41 53.02
N THR A 82 -15.57 -12.41 53.49
CA THR A 82 -16.11 -11.17 54.06
C THR A 82 -15.92 -10.06 53.04
N PHE A 83 -17.00 -9.37 52.67
CA PHE A 83 -16.94 -8.27 51.71
C PHE A 83 -17.10 -6.93 52.43
N SER A 84 -16.10 -6.07 52.28
CA SER A 84 -16.17 -4.66 52.67
C SER A 84 -16.67 -3.78 51.51
N ALA A 85 -17.01 -2.53 51.79
CA ALA A 85 -17.40 -1.59 50.74
C ALA A 85 -16.26 -1.35 49.73
N ARG A 86 -15.01 -1.31 50.24
CA ARG A 86 -13.79 -1.27 49.43
C ARG A 86 -13.75 -2.45 48.46
N ASP A 87 -13.98 -3.67 48.94
CA ASP A 87 -13.91 -4.89 48.12
C ASP A 87 -14.94 -4.88 47.00
N LEU A 88 -16.14 -4.37 47.27
CA LEU A 88 -17.18 -4.21 46.26
C LEU A 88 -16.78 -3.19 45.17
N ILE A 89 -16.15 -2.08 45.55
CA ILE A 89 -15.63 -1.07 44.61
C ILE A 89 -14.52 -1.68 43.75
N MET A 90 -13.59 -2.45 44.35
CA MET A 90 -12.51 -3.14 43.63
C MET A 90 -13.06 -4.21 42.67
N LEU A 91 -14.04 -5.01 43.09
CA LEU A 91 -14.70 -5.99 42.22
C LEU A 91 -15.39 -5.32 41.04
N PHE A 92 -16.21 -4.30 41.29
CA PHE A 92 -16.93 -3.60 40.22
C PHE A 92 -15.96 -2.94 39.24
N GLY A 93 -14.93 -2.26 39.75
CA GLY A 93 -13.89 -1.66 38.94
C GLY A 93 -13.09 -2.67 38.13
N GLY A 94 -12.69 -3.77 38.77
CA GLY A 94 -11.96 -4.86 38.12
C GLY A 94 -12.77 -5.52 37.00
N PHE A 95 -14.04 -5.85 37.24
CA PHE A 95 -14.93 -6.37 36.18
C PHE A 95 -15.15 -5.37 35.05
N PHE A 96 -15.36 -4.09 35.38
CA PHE A 96 -15.52 -3.04 34.38
C PHE A 96 -14.26 -2.91 33.51
N LEU A 97 -13.07 -2.95 34.11
CA LEU A 97 -11.78 -2.90 33.44
C LEU A 97 -11.56 -4.11 32.54
N LEU A 98 -11.81 -5.32 33.05
CA LEU A 98 -11.71 -6.55 32.26
C LEU A 98 -12.64 -6.50 31.04
N PHE A 99 -13.91 -6.16 31.25
CA PHE A 99 -14.88 -6.03 30.16
C PHE A 99 -14.43 -4.99 29.13
N LYS A 100 -14.00 -3.81 29.59
CA LYS A 100 -13.57 -2.73 28.71
C LYS A 100 -12.29 -3.06 27.95
N ALA A 101 -11.28 -3.60 28.60
CA ALA A 101 -10.03 -3.97 27.95
C ALA A 101 -10.21 -5.11 26.96
N THR A 102 -11.01 -6.14 27.29
CA THR A 102 -11.30 -7.22 26.34
C THR A 102 -12.07 -6.70 25.13
N MET A 103 -13.07 -5.84 25.33
CA MET A 103 -13.82 -5.25 24.22
C MET A 103 -12.94 -4.37 23.33
N GLU A 104 -12.08 -3.53 23.93
CA GLU A 104 -11.15 -2.67 23.18
C GLU A 104 -10.08 -3.49 22.46
N LEU A 105 -9.56 -4.54 23.09
CA LEU A 105 -8.59 -5.44 22.50
C LEU A 105 -9.20 -6.20 21.31
N ASN A 106 -10.42 -6.70 21.44
CA ASN A 106 -11.15 -7.35 20.35
C ASN A 106 -11.45 -6.36 19.20
N GLU A 107 -11.92 -5.15 19.50
CA GLU A 107 -12.17 -4.09 18.49
C GLU A 107 -10.88 -3.73 17.70
N ARG A 108 -9.71 -3.82 18.34
CA ARG A 108 -8.41 -3.60 17.67
C ARG A 108 -7.88 -4.82 16.94
N LEU A 109 -8.20 -6.03 17.39
CA LEU A 109 -7.75 -7.29 16.77
C LEU A 109 -8.60 -7.71 15.56
N GLU A 110 -9.91 -7.44 15.58
CA GLU A 110 -10.81 -7.76 14.46
C GLU A 110 -10.60 -6.86 13.23
N GLY A 111 -9.72 -5.84 13.35
CA GLY A 111 -9.52 -4.85 12.32
C GLY A 111 -10.72 -3.90 12.26
N LYS A 112 -10.46 -2.63 11.99
CA LYS A 112 -11.56 -1.71 11.68
C LYS A 112 -12.24 -2.24 10.43
N ASP A 113 -13.45 -2.80 10.56
CA ASP A 113 -14.38 -2.98 9.45
C ASP A 113 -14.62 -1.61 8.79
N SER A 114 -13.79 -1.30 7.79
CA SER A 114 -13.63 0.04 7.22
C SER A 114 -14.68 0.35 6.16
N ASN A 115 -15.83 -0.34 6.18
CA ASN A 115 -16.88 -0.21 5.18
C ASN A 115 -18.22 0.35 5.68
N ASN A 116 -18.28 0.92 6.89
CA ASN A 116 -19.52 1.54 7.38
C ASN A 116 -19.36 3.04 7.74
N PRO A 117 -19.71 3.98 6.83
CA PRO A 117 -19.65 5.42 7.08
C PRO A 117 -20.71 5.91 8.10
N THR A 118 -21.63 5.05 8.55
CA THR A 118 -22.77 5.39 9.42
C THR A 118 -22.49 5.21 10.92
N GLN A 119 -21.35 4.65 11.33
CA GLN A 119 -21.08 4.33 12.74
C GLN A 119 -20.11 5.27 13.48
N ARG A 120 -19.71 6.41 12.89
CA ARG A 120 -18.92 7.42 13.60
C ARG A 120 -19.78 8.37 14.45
N LYS A 121 -20.62 7.83 15.34
CA LYS A 121 -21.00 8.62 16.53
C LYS A 121 -19.82 8.56 17.49
N GLY A 122 -18.85 9.45 17.28
CA GLY A 122 -17.73 9.63 18.21
C GLY A 122 -18.24 9.72 19.65
N ALA A 123 -17.48 9.16 20.58
CA ALA A 123 -17.90 9.10 21.97
C ALA A 123 -18.29 10.49 22.49
N LYS A 124 -19.32 10.58 23.33
CA LYS A 124 -19.71 11.86 23.93
C LYS A 124 -18.59 12.33 24.86
N PHE A 125 -18.14 13.58 24.70
CA PHE A 125 -17.09 14.22 25.51
C PHE A 125 -17.21 13.91 27.01
N TRP A 126 -18.37 14.22 27.60
CA TRP A 126 -18.63 13.97 29.02
C TRP A 126 -18.64 12.49 29.39
N GLY A 127 -19.04 11.59 28.48
CA GLY A 127 -18.98 10.15 28.73
C GLY A 127 -17.56 9.64 28.91
N VAL A 128 -16.61 10.17 28.13
CA VAL A 128 -15.18 9.84 28.25
C VAL A 128 -14.60 10.42 29.54
N VAL A 129 -14.87 11.69 29.83
CA VAL A 129 -14.39 12.36 31.05
C VAL A 129 -14.92 11.65 32.30
N THR A 130 -16.20 11.27 32.35
CA THR A 130 -16.76 10.51 33.47
C THR A 130 -16.09 9.15 33.65
N GLN A 131 -15.79 8.43 32.56
CA GLN A 131 -15.09 7.14 32.65
C GLN A 131 -13.67 7.29 33.22
N ILE A 132 -12.95 8.33 32.80
CA ILE A 132 -11.62 8.66 33.35
C ILE A 132 -11.70 8.87 34.86
N VAL A 133 -12.64 9.71 35.32
CA VAL A 133 -12.78 10.05 36.73
C VAL A 133 -13.21 8.84 37.58
N VAL A 134 -14.15 8.03 37.08
CA VAL A 134 -14.62 6.83 37.79
C VAL A 134 -13.49 5.81 37.97
N LEU A 135 -12.70 5.58 36.94
CA LEU A 135 -11.59 4.64 37.02
C LEU A 135 -10.43 5.15 37.87
N ASP A 136 -10.11 6.43 37.76
CA ASP A 136 -9.13 7.05 38.65
C ASP A 136 -9.57 6.95 40.13
N ALA A 137 -10.87 7.14 40.42
CA ALA A 137 -11.41 6.96 41.77
C ALA A 137 -11.25 5.51 42.29
N ILE A 138 -11.45 4.51 41.44
CA ILE A 138 -11.26 3.10 41.81
C ILE A 138 -9.79 2.81 42.11
N PHE A 139 -8.87 3.24 41.23
CA PHE A 139 -7.43 3.01 41.41
C PHE A 139 -6.83 3.81 42.55
N SER A 140 -7.31 5.04 42.74
CA SER A 140 -6.82 5.93 43.79
C SER A 140 -7.22 5.47 45.19
N LEU A 141 -8.25 4.64 45.35
CA LEU A 141 -8.64 4.12 46.66
C LEU A 141 -7.50 3.33 47.31
N ASP A 142 -6.84 2.44 46.57
CA ASP A 142 -5.71 1.64 47.07
C ASP A 142 -4.45 2.51 47.26
N SER A 143 -4.19 3.45 46.34
CA SER A 143 -3.03 4.34 46.44
C SER A 143 -3.14 5.29 47.64
N VAL A 144 -4.34 5.81 47.92
CA VAL A 144 -4.61 6.67 49.07
C VAL A 144 -4.48 5.87 50.38
N ILE A 145 -5.05 4.66 50.47
CA ILE A 145 -4.90 3.81 51.67
C ILE A 145 -3.41 3.52 51.93
N THR A 146 -2.65 3.22 50.89
CA THR A 146 -1.20 2.95 50.99
C THR A 146 -0.43 4.20 51.44
N ALA A 147 -0.76 5.37 50.87
CA ALA A 147 -0.14 6.65 51.22
C ALA A 147 -0.36 7.02 52.70
N VAL A 148 -1.58 6.79 53.20
CA VAL A 148 -1.95 6.99 54.60
C VAL A 148 -1.16 6.10 55.55
N GLY A 149 -0.77 4.91 55.11
CA GLY A 149 0.09 4.02 55.89
C GLY A 149 1.57 4.41 55.92
N MET A 150 2.00 5.40 55.11
CA MET A 150 3.41 5.78 54.96
C MET A 150 3.78 7.14 55.57
N VAL A 151 2.86 8.11 55.58
CA VAL A 151 3.15 9.48 56.06
C VAL A 151 1.99 10.02 56.89
N ASP A 152 2.28 10.45 58.12
CA ASP A 152 1.27 10.88 59.10
C ASP A 152 0.68 12.28 58.81
N HIS A 153 1.30 13.05 57.92
CA HIS A 153 0.91 14.43 57.64
C HIS A 153 0.03 14.55 56.38
N LEU A 154 -1.26 14.81 56.59
CA LEU A 154 -2.25 14.99 55.52
C LEU A 154 -1.85 16.06 54.48
N LEU A 155 -1.30 17.20 54.93
CA LEU A 155 -0.87 18.27 54.01
C LEU A 155 0.29 17.84 53.11
N VAL A 156 1.17 16.96 53.60
CA VAL A 156 2.30 16.42 52.82
C VAL A 156 1.78 15.46 51.75
N MET A 157 0.81 14.61 52.09
CA MET A 157 0.12 13.76 51.11
C MET A 157 -0.59 14.58 50.04
N MET A 158 -1.37 15.60 50.43
CA MET A 158 -2.03 16.48 49.46
C MET A 158 -1.04 17.19 48.54
N ALA A 159 0.08 17.70 49.09
CA ALA A 159 1.14 18.31 48.30
C ALA A 159 1.76 17.32 47.31
N ALA A 160 2.03 16.07 47.75
CA ALA A 160 2.54 15.01 46.89
C ALA A 160 1.61 14.75 45.70
N VAL A 161 0.30 14.62 45.94
CA VAL A 161 -0.71 14.38 44.91
C VAL A 161 -0.78 15.53 43.91
N VAL A 162 -0.78 16.77 44.39
CA VAL A 162 -0.82 17.96 43.51
C VAL A 162 0.44 18.02 42.63
N ILE A 163 1.61 17.75 43.20
CA ILE A 163 2.89 17.73 42.46
C ILE A 163 2.88 16.59 41.43
N ALA A 164 2.51 15.37 41.84
CA ALA A 164 2.46 14.21 40.96
C ALA A 164 1.50 14.42 39.79
N ILE A 165 0.29 14.92 40.05
CA ILE A 165 -0.69 15.18 38.97
C ILE A 165 -0.26 16.33 38.06
N SER A 166 0.41 17.36 38.61
CA SER A 166 0.98 18.42 37.78
C SER A 166 2.05 17.89 36.82
N LEU A 167 2.94 17.02 37.29
CA LEU A 167 3.93 16.34 36.45
C LEU A 167 3.25 15.44 35.41
N MET A 168 2.21 14.69 35.79
CA MET A 168 1.44 13.87 34.86
C MET A 168 0.72 14.71 33.80
N LEU A 169 0.18 15.88 34.14
CA LEU A 169 -0.41 16.81 33.18
C LEU A 169 0.60 17.24 32.12
N MET A 170 1.83 17.60 32.54
CA MET A 170 2.91 17.95 31.62
C MET A 170 3.33 16.77 30.73
N ALA A 171 3.41 15.57 31.29
CA ALA A 171 3.76 14.35 30.56
C ALA A 171 2.63 13.78 29.70
N SER A 172 1.37 14.13 29.98
CA SER A 172 0.18 13.50 29.38
C SER A 172 0.12 13.65 27.86
N LYS A 173 0.49 14.83 27.35
CA LYS A 173 0.42 15.15 25.92
C LYS A 173 1.41 14.34 25.09
N PRO A 174 2.73 14.37 25.36
CA PRO A 174 3.70 13.58 24.62
C PRO A 174 3.44 12.07 24.80
N LEU A 175 3.05 11.63 26.01
CA LEU A 175 2.77 10.21 26.22
C LEU A 175 1.59 9.73 25.37
N THR A 176 0.51 10.50 25.30
CA THR A 176 -0.64 10.14 24.44
C THR A 176 -0.25 10.11 22.97
N GLN A 177 0.56 11.06 22.51
CA GLN A 177 1.02 11.07 21.11
C GLN A 177 1.86 9.82 20.81
N PHE A 178 2.75 9.46 21.73
CA PHE A 178 3.58 8.27 21.64
C PHE A 178 2.79 6.96 21.65
N VAL A 179 1.82 6.83 22.56
CA VAL A 179 0.94 5.65 22.64
C VAL A 179 0.10 5.54 21.36
N ASN A 180 -0.41 6.65 20.83
CA ASN A 180 -1.22 6.65 19.61
C ASN A 180 -0.41 6.39 18.33
N SER A 181 0.89 6.68 18.32
CA SER A 181 1.74 6.40 17.14
C SER A 181 2.28 4.96 17.10
N HIS A 182 2.15 4.19 18.19
CA HIS A 182 2.68 2.84 18.28
C HIS A 182 1.58 1.83 18.66
N PRO A 183 0.94 1.15 17.68
CA PRO A 183 -0.15 0.19 17.93
C PRO A 183 0.24 -0.94 18.90
N THR A 184 1.48 -1.43 18.84
CA THR A 184 2.00 -2.47 19.74
C THR A 184 1.97 -2.03 21.21
N ILE A 185 2.28 -0.76 21.47
CA ILE A 185 2.23 -0.17 22.80
C ILE A 185 0.79 -0.11 23.30
N VAL A 186 -0.18 0.21 22.44
CA VAL A 186 -1.60 0.19 22.82
C VAL A 186 -2.06 -1.20 23.26
N ILE A 187 -1.70 -2.25 22.51
CA ILE A 187 -2.04 -3.64 22.86
C ILE A 187 -1.41 -4.03 24.20
N LEU A 188 -0.14 -3.65 24.41
CA LEU A 188 0.58 -3.88 25.66
C LEU A 188 -0.09 -3.17 26.85
N CYS A 189 -0.49 -1.91 26.66
CA CYS A 189 -1.25 -1.13 27.63
C CYS A 189 -2.62 -1.75 27.97
N LEU A 190 -3.36 -2.25 26.98
CA LEU A 190 -4.62 -2.96 27.20
C LEU A 190 -4.41 -4.28 27.95
N SER A 191 -3.29 -4.96 27.70
CA SER A 191 -2.91 -6.17 28.42
C SER A 191 -2.58 -5.88 29.89
N PHE A 192 -1.91 -4.75 30.18
CA PHE A 192 -1.69 -4.29 31.55
C PHE A 192 -2.99 -3.93 32.24
N LEU A 193 -3.90 -3.25 31.54
CA LEU A 193 -5.23 -2.95 32.04
C LEU A 193 -5.97 -4.24 32.42
N LEU A 194 -5.93 -5.27 31.57
CA LEU A 194 -6.53 -6.57 31.85
C LEU A 194 -5.92 -7.22 33.10
N MET A 195 -4.59 -7.19 33.23
CA MET A 195 -3.87 -7.74 34.38
C MET A 195 -4.20 -6.99 35.68
N ILE A 196 -4.26 -5.67 35.65
CA ILE A 196 -4.64 -4.84 36.80
C ILE A 196 -6.12 -5.09 37.16
N GLY A 197 -6.99 -5.17 36.15
CA GLY A 197 -8.41 -5.52 36.34
C GLY A 197 -8.57 -6.88 37.00
N PHE A 198 -7.78 -7.88 36.58
CA PHE A 198 -7.73 -9.19 37.23
C PHE A 198 -7.22 -9.10 38.67
N SER A 199 -6.17 -8.31 38.94
CA SER A 199 -5.65 -8.10 40.30
C SER A 199 -6.69 -7.47 41.22
N LEU A 200 -7.45 -6.48 40.74
CA LEU A 200 -8.54 -5.85 41.49
C LEU A 200 -9.66 -6.84 41.82
N VAL A 201 -10.02 -7.71 40.87
CA VAL A 201 -11.01 -8.77 41.13
C VAL A 201 -10.48 -9.75 42.18
N ALA A 202 -9.22 -10.18 42.05
CA ALA A 202 -8.59 -11.09 43.00
C ALA A 202 -8.53 -10.48 44.42
N GLU A 203 -8.09 -9.24 44.54
CA GLU A 203 -8.04 -8.49 45.79
C GLU A 203 -9.42 -8.30 46.41
N GLY A 204 -10.46 -8.04 45.60
CA GLY A 204 -11.84 -7.96 46.05
C GLY A 204 -12.44 -9.28 46.56
N PHE A 205 -11.86 -10.43 46.20
CA PHE A 205 -12.14 -11.73 46.80
C PHE A 205 -11.24 -12.05 48.01
N GLY A 206 -10.36 -11.14 48.41
CA GLY A 206 -9.40 -11.33 49.51
C GLY A 206 -8.09 -12.01 49.11
N PHE A 207 -7.86 -12.26 47.81
CA PHE A 207 -6.58 -12.77 47.31
C PHE A 207 -5.65 -11.62 46.98
N VAL A 208 -4.79 -11.25 47.93
CA VAL A 208 -3.82 -10.17 47.75
C VAL A 208 -2.69 -10.63 46.83
N ILE A 209 -2.63 -10.08 45.63
CA ILE A 209 -1.51 -10.28 44.71
C ILE A 209 -0.42 -9.27 45.06
N PRO A 210 0.82 -9.70 45.40
CA PRO A 210 1.90 -8.76 45.66
C PRO A 210 2.18 -7.89 44.43
N LYS A 211 2.03 -6.57 44.57
CA LYS A 211 2.16 -5.61 43.46
C LYS A 211 3.51 -5.70 42.73
N GLY A 212 4.55 -6.18 43.41
CA GLY A 212 5.86 -6.45 42.82
C GLY A 212 5.82 -7.43 41.64
N TYR A 213 4.94 -8.44 41.66
CA TYR A 213 4.77 -9.36 40.53
C TYR A 213 4.14 -8.66 39.33
N LEU A 214 3.16 -7.77 39.56
CA LEU A 214 2.54 -6.97 38.51
C LEU A 214 3.58 -6.03 37.88
N TYR A 215 4.35 -5.31 38.70
CA TYR A 215 5.38 -4.41 38.19
C TYR A 215 6.52 -5.15 37.49
N ALA A 216 6.88 -6.34 37.95
CA ALA A 216 7.86 -7.19 37.26
C ALA A 216 7.35 -7.63 35.89
N ALA A 217 6.08 -8.04 35.78
CA ALA A 217 5.46 -8.40 34.52
C ALA A 217 5.39 -7.19 33.56
N ILE A 218 4.92 -6.04 34.05
CA ILE A 218 4.88 -4.78 33.30
C ILE A 218 6.28 -4.39 32.80
N GLY A 219 7.27 -4.38 33.70
CA GLY A 219 8.66 -4.02 33.38
C GLY A 219 9.29 -4.98 32.39
N PHE A 220 9.06 -6.29 32.53
CA PHE A 220 9.54 -7.29 31.58
C PHE A 220 8.89 -7.11 30.20
N SER A 221 7.58 -6.89 30.13
CA SER A 221 6.88 -6.62 28.87
C SER A 221 7.37 -5.35 28.18
N VAL A 222 7.58 -4.26 28.94
CA VAL A 222 8.16 -3.01 28.40
C VAL A 222 9.59 -3.24 27.90
N MET A 223 10.40 -4.02 28.63
CA MET A 223 11.76 -4.36 28.19
C MET A 223 11.75 -5.16 26.89
N ILE A 224 10.89 -6.18 26.78
CA ILE A 224 10.73 -6.96 25.55
C ILE A 224 10.26 -6.07 24.39
N GLU A 225 9.30 -5.18 24.62
CA GLU A 225 8.83 -4.26 23.59
C GLU A 225 9.90 -3.24 23.20
N ALA A 226 10.71 -2.73 24.13
CA ALA A 226 11.85 -1.87 23.82
C ALA A 226 12.89 -2.60 22.96
N LEU A 227 13.20 -3.86 23.28
CA LEU A 227 14.08 -4.71 22.46
C LEU A 227 13.48 -5.00 21.09
N ASN A 228 12.17 -5.22 21.01
CA ASN A 228 11.45 -5.43 19.76
C ASN A 228 11.49 -4.18 18.88
N GLN A 229 11.23 -2.99 19.44
CA GLN A 229 11.34 -1.71 18.75
C GLN A 229 12.77 -1.43 18.28
N LEU A 230 13.78 -1.72 19.11
CA LEU A 230 15.19 -1.65 18.72
C LEU A 230 15.54 -2.64 17.61
N ALA A 231 15.01 -3.87 17.65
CA ALA A 231 15.21 -4.87 16.63
C ALA A 231 14.56 -4.45 15.30
N ILE A 232 13.35 -3.90 15.33
CA ILE A 232 12.65 -3.35 14.15
C ILE A 232 13.43 -2.15 13.60
N PHE A 233 13.90 -1.24 14.46
CA PHE A 233 14.72 -0.10 14.06
C PHE A 233 16.03 -0.55 13.40
N ASN A 234 16.72 -1.54 13.99
CA ASN A 234 17.94 -2.11 13.43
C ASN A 234 17.67 -2.86 12.12
N ARG A 235 16.55 -3.58 12.01
CA ARG A 235 16.12 -4.26 10.78
C ARG A 235 15.78 -3.25 9.69
N ARG A 236 15.09 -2.16 10.01
CA ARG A 236 14.86 -1.02 9.10
C ARG A 236 16.20 -0.40 8.68
N ARG A 237 17.15 -0.20 9.61
CA ARG A 237 18.51 0.30 9.31
C ARG A 237 19.31 -0.66 8.42
N PHE A 238 19.18 -1.97 8.63
CA PHE A 238 19.89 -2.99 7.85
C PHE A 238 19.30 -3.17 6.45
N LEU A 239 17.97 -3.19 6.34
CA LEU A 239 17.26 -3.18 5.05
C LEU A 239 17.51 -1.87 4.30
N SER A 240 17.63 -0.75 5.01
CA SER A 240 17.97 0.54 4.38
C SER A 240 19.43 0.72 4.00
N ALA A 241 20.35 -0.05 4.60
CA ALA A 241 21.75 -0.10 4.22
C ALA A 241 22.02 -1.02 3.01
N ASN A 242 21.15 -2.00 2.73
CA ASN A 242 21.36 -2.99 1.67
C ASN A 242 20.35 -2.92 0.50
N GLN A 243 19.38 -2.03 0.52
CA GLN A 243 18.51 -1.77 -0.64
C GLN A 243 19.03 -0.58 -1.43
N THR A 244 19.43 -0.84 -2.68
CA THR A 244 19.74 0.21 -3.65
C THR A 244 18.52 1.10 -3.84
N LEU A 245 18.72 2.42 -4.02
CA LEU A 245 17.67 3.43 -4.22
C LEU A 245 16.61 3.04 -5.27
N ARG A 246 16.96 2.15 -6.20
CA ARG A 246 16.09 1.56 -7.24
C ARG A 246 14.93 0.71 -6.70
N GLN A 247 15.12 -0.06 -5.61
CA GLN A 247 14.04 -0.92 -5.09
C GLN A 247 12.94 -0.11 -4.40
N ARG A 248 13.31 1.02 -3.77
CA ARG A 248 12.34 1.90 -3.09
C ARG A 248 11.46 2.67 -4.06
N THR A 249 12.01 3.08 -5.21
CA THR A 249 11.23 3.72 -6.27
C THR A 249 10.31 2.71 -6.96
N THR A 250 10.76 1.46 -7.20
CA THR A 250 9.89 0.40 -7.72
C THR A 250 8.69 0.14 -6.82
N GLU A 251 8.87 0.08 -5.50
CA GLU A 251 7.78 -0.21 -4.57
C GLU A 251 6.78 0.96 -4.40
N ALA A 252 7.28 2.21 -4.41
CA ALA A 252 6.44 3.41 -4.40
C ALA A 252 5.65 3.57 -5.71
N VAL A 253 6.27 3.27 -6.84
CA VAL A 253 5.63 3.27 -8.17
C VAL A 253 4.62 2.12 -8.26
N MET A 254 4.93 0.93 -7.73
CA MET A 254 3.99 -0.21 -7.65
C MET A 254 2.76 0.10 -6.78
N ARG A 255 2.90 0.84 -5.67
CA ARG A 255 1.77 1.25 -4.82
C ARG A 255 0.88 2.32 -5.46
N LEU A 256 1.45 3.19 -6.28
CA LEU A 256 0.69 4.16 -7.08
C LEU A 256 0.01 3.52 -8.29
N LEU A 257 0.63 2.50 -8.87
CA LEU A 257 0.14 1.74 -10.04
C LEU A 257 -0.95 0.72 -9.72
N SER A 258 -0.83 0.01 -8.60
CA SER A 258 -1.66 -1.18 -8.33
C SER A 258 -3.07 -0.86 -7.86
N GLY A 259 -3.39 0.38 -7.47
CA GLY A 259 -4.74 0.78 -7.05
C GLY A 259 -5.34 -0.04 -5.89
N GLN A 260 -4.57 -0.96 -5.32
CA GLN A 260 -4.98 -1.79 -4.19
C GLN A 260 -4.47 -1.15 -2.93
N LYS A 261 -5.42 -0.50 -2.29
CA LYS A 261 -5.34 0.00 -0.93
C LYS A 261 -5.28 -1.21 0.01
N GLU A 262 -4.10 -1.77 0.22
CA GLU A 262 -3.85 -2.50 1.46
C GLU A 262 -3.60 -1.47 2.57
N ASP A 263 -4.39 -1.58 3.63
CA ASP A 263 -4.43 -0.64 4.73
C ASP A 263 -3.05 -0.42 5.34
N ALA A 264 -2.57 0.82 5.22
CA ALA A 264 -1.33 1.28 5.79
C ALA A 264 -1.48 1.51 7.30
N GLU A 265 -0.85 0.66 8.11
CA GLU A 265 -0.22 1.10 9.36
C GLU A 265 1.26 1.45 9.09
N LEU A 266 1.52 2.48 8.29
CA LEU A 266 2.82 3.14 8.28
C LEU A 266 2.61 4.65 8.12
N ASP A 267 2.76 5.32 9.25
CA ASP A 267 2.93 6.75 9.55
C ASP A 267 2.70 7.77 8.42
N ALA A 268 1.68 8.60 8.67
CA ALA A 268 1.43 9.89 8.04
C ALA A 268 2.62 10.88 8.15
N GLU A 269 3.61 10.58 8.98
CA GLU A 269 4.84 11.38 9.14
C GLU A 269 5.80 11.22 7.95
N THR A 270 5.79 10.06 7.28
CA THR A 270 6.62 9.78 6.10
C THR A 270 6.16 10.59 4.89
N ALA A 271 4.85 10.82 4.78
CA ALA A 271 4.27 11.60 3.68
C ALA A 271 4.64 13.10 3.75
N SER A 272 4.83 13.64 4.96
CA SER A 272 5.23 15.05 5.14
C SER A 272 6.72 15.31 4.94
N MET A 273 7.58 14.29 5.05
CA MET A 273 9.04 14.44 4.84
C MET A 273 9.45 14.33 3.36
N LEU A 274 8.51 14.02 2.45
CA LEU A 274 8.77 13.85 1.02
C LEU A 274 8.59 15.12 0.18
N VAL A 275 8.24 16.26 0.81
CA VAL A 275 7.95 17.52 0.08
C VAL A 275 9.17 18.45 0.01
N ASP A 276 10.26 18.15 0.71
CA ASP A 276 11.40 19.05 0.75
C ASP A 276 12.69 18.26 0.51
N HIS A 277 13.04 17.98 -0.74
CA HIS A 277 14.43 17.86 -1.22
C HIS A 277 14.48 18.06 -2.74
N GLY A 278 15.36 18.97 -3.15
CA GLY A 278 15.30 19.68 -4.43
C GLY A 278 15.76 18.90 -5.66
N ASN A 279 15.18 19.31 -6.80
CA ASN A 279 15.83 19.61 -8.08
C ASN A 279 16.90 18.67 -8.68
N GLN A 280 16.94 17.39 -8.34
CA GLN A 280 17.66 16.38 -9.12
C GLN A 280 16.67 15.57 -9.96
N GLN A 281 16.87 15.48 -11.28
CA GLN A 281 16.06 14.64 -12.16
C GLN A 281 16.25 13.17 -11.77
N ILE A 282 15.29 12.63 -11.00
CA ILE A 282 15.31 11.31 -10.34
C ILE A 282 15.30 10.12 -11.32
N PHE A 283 14.93 10.34 -12.59
CA PHE A 283 14.81 9.29 -13.60
C PHE A 283 15.46 9.72 -14.91
N ASN A 284 16.14 8.79 -15.59
CA ASN A 284 16.58 8.97 -16.96
C ASN A 284 15.34 9.06 -17.89
N PRO A 285 15.33 9.91 -18.94
CA PRO A 285 14.32 9.90 -19.99
C PRO A 285 13.84 8.51 -20.45
N GLN A 286 14.74 7.52 -20.56
CA GLN A 286 14.39 6.15 -20.95
C GLN A 286 13.53 5.43 -19.89
N GLU A 287 13.85 5.61 -18.60
CA GLU A 287 13.11 5.00 -17.50
C GLU A 287 11.71 5.60 -17.36
N ARG A 288 11.56 6.91 -17.59
CA ARG A 288 10.24 7.57 -17.60
C ARG A 288 9.33 7.01 -18.70
N ARG A 289 9.87 6.80 -19.90
CA ARG A 289 9.14 6.20 -21.02
C ARG A 289 8.70 4.77 -20.73
N MET A 290 9.56 3.96 -20.09
CA MET A 290 9.18 2.61 -19.68
C MET A 290 8.04 2.62 -18.66
N ILE A 291 8.09 3.51 -17.65
CA ILE A 291 7.03 3.65 -16.64
C ILE A 291 5.70 4.07 -17.30
N GLU A 292 5.74 5.01 -18.25
CA GLU A 292 4.58 5.45 -19.01
C GLU A 292 3.96 4.32 -19.85
N ARG A 293 4.79 3.50 -20.51
CA ARG A 293 4.34 2.32 -21.27
C ARG A 293 3.70 1.26 -20.38
N VAL A 294 4.24 1.03 -19.18
CA VAL A 294 3.64 0.11 -18.19
C VAL A 294 2.29 0.62 -17.69
N LEU A 295 2.17 1.93 -17.42
CA LEU A 295 0.91 2.57 -17.01
C LEU A 295 -0.18 2.38 -18.07
N ASN A 296 0.18 2.53 -19.35
CA ASN A 296 -0.74 2.42 -20.49
C ASN A 296 -0.98 0.98 -20.96
N LEU A 297 -0.25 -0.01 -20.43
CA LEU A 297 -0.37 -1.42 -20.84
C LEU A 297 -1.77 -2.00 -20.60
N ASN A 298 -2.47 -1.53 -19.57
CA ASN A 298 -3.83 -1.98 -19.25
C ASN A 298 -4.88 -1.46 -20.25
N GLN A 299 -4.56 -0.42 -21.02
CA GLN A 299 -5.45 0.16 -22.03
C GLN A 299 -5.20 -0.42 -23.43
N ARG A 300 -4.13 -1.20 -23.61
CA ARG A 300 -3.78 -1.84 -24.88
C ARG A 300 -4.31 -3.26 -24.95
N THR A 301 -4.73 -3.66 -26.15
CA THR A 301 -5.18 -5.00 -26.48
C THR A 301 -4.13 -5.76 -27.28
N VAL A 302 -4.29 -7.09 -27.35
CA VAL A 302 -3.47 -7.96 -28.17
C VAL A 302 -3.50 -7.56 -29.65
N SER A 303 -4.64 -7.12 -30.19
CA SER A 303 -4.76 -6.64 -31.57
C SER A 303 -3.85 -5.45 -31.90
N SER A 304 -3.48 -4.63 -30.91
CA SER A 304 -2.62 -3.46 -31.11
C SER A 304 -1.12 -3.78 -31.29
N ILE A 305 -0.70 -5.02 -31.00
CA ILE A 305 0.71 -5.44 -31.08
C ILE A 305 0.91 -6.71 -31.92
N MET A 306 -0.18 -7.37 -32.33
CA MET A 306 -0.10 -8.63 -33.07
C MET A 306 0.58 -8.45 -34.43
N THR A 307 1.26 -9.50 -34.89
CA THR A 307 1.62 -9.62 -36.30
C THR A 307 0.38 -10.07 -37.05
N SER A 308 -0.12 -9.19 -37.93
CA SER A 308 -1.30 -9.45 -38.75
C SER A 308 -1.10 -10.69 -39.62
N ARG A 309 -2.17 -11.44 -39.86
CA ARG A 309 -2.18 -12.66 -40.70
C ARG A 309 -1.46 -12.52 -42.05
N HIS A 310 -1.48 -11.33 -42.65
CA HIS A 310 -0.84 -11.09 -43.95
C HIS A 310 0.69 -10.98 -43.88
N ASP A 311 1.23 -10.71 -42.71
CA ASP A 311 2.66 -10.53 -42.47
C ASP A 311 3.26 -11.78 -41.77
N ILE A 312 2.47 -12.84 -41.58
CA ILE A 312 2.91 -14.11 -40.99
C ILE A 312 3.58 -14.98 -42.06
N GLU A 313 4.85 -15.27 -41.86
CA GLU A 313 5.55 -16.31 -42.60
C GLU A 313 5.00 -17.70 -42.19
N HIS A 314 4.54 -18.46 -43.18
CA HIS A 314 3.89 -19.74 -42.99
C HIS A 314 4.42 -20.78 -43.98
N ILE A 315 4.17 -22.06 -43.69
CA ILE A 315 4.54 -23.19 -44.54
C ILE A 315 3.33 -24.09 -44.78
N ASP A 316 3.11 -24.48 -46.04
CA ASP A 316 2.07 -25.44 -46.37
C ASP A 316 2.43 -26.82 -45.80
N LEU A 317 1.46 -27.48 -45.16
CA LEU A 317 1.53 -28.86 -44.71
C LEU A 317 2.01 -29.84 -45.80
N ASN A 318 1.67 -29.55 -47.06
CA ASN A 318 1.98 -30.37 -48.23
C ASN A 318 3.23 -29.91 -48.99
N ALA A 319 3.96 -28.92 -48.46
CA ALA A 319 5.20 -28.44 -49.07
C ALA A 319 6.22 -29.58 -49.24
N PRO A 320 6.93 -29.65 -50.38
CA PRO A 320 7.98 -30.64 -50.59
C PRO A 320 9.11 -30.46 -49.56
N GLU A 321 9.73 -31.57 -49.15
CA GLU A 321 10.77 -31.56 -48.11
C GLU A 321 11.93 -30.60 -48.41
N GLU A 322 12.28 -30.42 -49.69
CA GLU A 322 13.34 -29.50 -50.12
C GLU A 322 13.01 -28.04 -49.77
N GLU A 323 11.75 -27.64 -49.88
CA GLU A 323 11.29 -26.30 -49.54
C GLU A 323 11.32 -26.09 -48.03
N ILE A 324 10.90 -27.09 -47.25
CA ILE A 324 11.01 -27.08 -45.78
C ILE A 324 12.47 -26.89 -45.36
N ARG A 325 13.41 -27.60 -46.00
CA ARG A 325 14.86 -27.48 -45.72
C ARG A 325 15.39 -26.09 -46.06
N GLN A 326 15.03 -25.54 -47.20
CA GLN A 326 15.43 -24.18 -47.58
C GLN A 326 14.88 -23.13 -46.62
N LEU A 327 13.66 -23.33 -46.13
CA LEU A 327 13.05 -22.45 -45.14
C LEU A 327 13.79 -22.55 -43.79
N LEU A 328 14.17 -23.75 -43.34
CA LEU A 328 14.99 -23.93 -42.13
C LEU A 328 16.37 -23.26 -42.21
N GLU A 329 16.95 -23.12 -43.40
CA GLU A 329 18.24 -22.44 -43.60
C GLU A 329 18.11 -20.91 -43.59
N ARG A 330 16.98 -20.38 -44.07
CA ARG A 330 16.77 -18.93 -44.23
C ARG A 330 16.04 -18.30 -43.03
N ASN A 331 15.18 -19.07 -42.38
CA ASN A 331 14.26 -18.57 -41.37
C ASN A 331 14.96 -18.47 -40.01
N GLN A 332 14.79 -17.31 -39.35
CA GLN A 332 15.42 -17.00 -38.08
C GLN A 332 14.47 -17.21 -36.89
N HIS A 333 13.22 -17.58 -37.14
CA HIS A 333 12.20 -17.77 -36.12
C HIS A 333 12.33 -19.15 -35.47
N THR A 334 11.99 -19.24 -34.18
CA THR A 334 12.00 -20.51 -33.44
C THR A 334 10.77 -21.39 -33.73
N ARG A 335 9.73 -20.80 -34.33
CA ARG A 335 8.42 -21.39 -34.56
C ARG A 335 7.93 -21.02 -35.95
N LEU A 336 7.35 -21.98 -36.65
CA LEU A 336 6.76 -21.82 -37.97
C LEU A 336 5.27 -22.09 -37.90
N VAL A 337 4.47 -21.22 -38.52
CA VAL A 337 3.03 -21.42 -38.65
C VAL A 337 2.77 -22.33 -39.84
N VAL A 338 1.89 -23.33 -39.65
CA VAL A 338 1.55 -24.31 -40.69
C VAL A 338 0.13 -24.05 -41.19
N THR A 339 -0.04 -24.03 -42.50
CA THR A 339 -1.34 -23.91 -43.20
C THR A 339 -1.73 -25.21 -43.88
N ASP A 340 -3.02 -25.41 -44.15
CA ASP A 340 -3.51 -26.49 -45.02
C ASP A 340 -3.94 -25.91 -46.38
N GLY A 341 -3.18 -26.19 -47.44
CA GLY A 341 -3.56 -25.90 -48.82
C GLY A 341 -3.20 -24.52 -49.36
N ASP A 342 -3.47 -24.35 -50.67
CA ASP A 342 -2.99 -23.25 -51.52
C ASP A 342 -3.52 -21.85 -51.15
N ASP A 343 -4.65 -21.74 -50.42
CA ASP A 343 -5.32 -20.46 -50.16
C ASP A 343 -4.88 -19.76 -48.86
N ALA A 344 -3.98 -20.37 -48.05
CA ALA A 344 -3.49 -19.80 -46.79
C ALA A 344 -4.60 -19.37 -45.78
N GLU A 345 -5.84 -19.87 -45.95
CA GLU A 345 -7.00 -19.42 -45.17
C GLU A 345 -7.08 -20.07 -43.78
N ASP A 346 -6.61 -21.32 -43.64
CA ASP A 346 -6.71 -22.08 -42.38
C ASP A 346 -5.33 -22.31 -41.76
N LEU A 347 -4.99 -21.49 -40.75
CA LEU A 347 -3.80 -21.68 -39.91
C LEU A 347 -4.04 -22.87 -38.96
N LEU A 348 -3.45 -24.02 -39.27
CA LEU A 348 -3.64 -25.28 -38.54
C LEU A 348 -2.98 -25.28 -37.16
N GLY A 349 -1.80 -24.66 -37.04
CA GLY A 349 -1.02 -24.68 -35.80
C GLY A 349 0.43 -24.29 -36.02
N VAL A 350 1.29 -24.68 -35.08
CA VAL A 350 2.69 -24.24 -35.04
C VAL A 350 3.62 -25.43 -34.89
N VAL A 351 4.74 -25.40 -35.61
CA VAL A 351 5.83 -26.36 -35.48
C VAL A 351 7.07 -25.67 -34.92
N HIS A 352 7.73 -26.32 -33.96
CA HIS A 352 9.00 -25.86 -33.44
C HIS A 352 10.13 -26.23 -34.40
N VAL A 353 10.93 -25.24 -34.81
CA VAL A 353 12.07 -25.44 -35.72
C VAL A 353 13.07 -26.45 -35.17
N ILE A 354 13.27 -26.49 -33.84
CA ILE A 354 14.17 -27.45 -33.20
C ILE A 354 13.72 -28.92 -33.39
N ASP A 355 12.41 -29.17 -33.47
CA ASP A 355 11.88 -30.54 -33.65
C ASP A 355 12.12 -30.99 -35.11
N LEU A 356 11.96 -30.08 -36.08
CA LEU A 356 12.32 -30.33 -37.49
C LEU A 356 13.82 -30.52 -37.68
N LEU A 357 14.64 -29.71 -37.00
CA LEU A 357 16.10 -29.84 -37.04
C LEU A 357 16.53 -31.20 -36.47
N GLN A 358 15.88 -31.68 -35.41
CA GLN A 358 16.16 -33.02 -34.87
C GLN A 358 15.82 -34.14 -35.85
N GLN A 359 14.71 -34.05 -36.60
CA GLN A 359 14.39 -35.02 -37.66
C GLN A 359 15.44 -35.01 -38.77
N SER A 360 15.83 -33.81 -39.22
CA SER A 360 16.89 -33.62 -40.23
C SER A 360 18.21 -34.25 -39.79
N LEU A 361 18.66 -33.99 -38.56
CA LEU A 361 19.91 -34.53 -38.01
C LEU A 361 19.89 -36.05 -37.84
N ARG A 362 18.71 -36.66 -37.67
CA ARG A 362 18.54 -38.12 -37.59
C ARG A 362 18.42 -38.79 -38.95
N GLY A 363 18.33 -38.01 -40.04
CA GLY A 363 18.06 -38.52 -41.39
C GLY A 363 16.64 -39.08 -41.54
N GLU A 364 15.71 -38.65 -40.69
CA GLU A 364 14.29 -38.97 -40.80
C GLU A 364 13.61 -38.04 -41.81
N PRO A 365 12.55 -38.49 -42.52
CA PRO A 365 11.78 -37.60 -43.39
C PRO A 365 11.12 -36.50 -42.56
N LEU A 366 11.24 -35.25 -43.01
CA LEU A 366 10.61 -34.11 -42.35
C LEU A 366 9.09 -34.24 -42.44
N ASN A 367 8.42 -34.35 -41.29
CA ASN A 367 6.98 -34.53 -41.24
C ASN A 367 6.34 -33.47 -40.33
N LEU A 368 5.84 -32.40 -40.95
CA LEU A 368 5.15 -31.31 -40.27
C LEU A 368 3.92 -31.83 -39.52
N ARG A 369 3.14 -32.73 -40.12
CA ARG A 369 1.85 -33.21 -39.58
C ARG A 369 1.96 -33.84 -38.19
N VAL A 370 3.07 -34.51 -37.91
CA VAL A 370 3.32 -35.17 -36.61
C VAL A 370 3.79 -34.17 -35.55
N LEU A 371 4.37 -33.04 -35.98
CA LEU A 371 4.98 -32.05 -35.10
C LEU A 371 4.10 -30.83 -34.82
N ILE A 372 2.96 -30.70 -35.50
CA ILE A 372 2.01 -29.59 -35.30
C ILE A 372 1.52 -29.59 -33.86
N ARG A 373 1.58 -28.43 -33.23
CA ARG A 373 1.02 -28.16 -31.90
C ARG A 373 0.02 -27.01 -32.01
N GLN A 374 -1.07 -27.14 -31.27
CA GLN A 374 -2.04 -26.06 -31.09
C GLN A 374 -1.46 -25.02 -30.12
N PRO A 375 -1.22 -23.77 -30.55
CA PRO A 375 -0.76 -22.72 -29.66
C PRO A 375 -1.89 -22.25 -28.74
N LEU A 376 -1.53 -21.37 -27.80
CA LEU A 376 -2.52 -20.65 -26.99
C LEU A 376 -3.37 -19.75 -27.91
N VAL A 377 -4.64 -19.51 -27.58
CA VAL A 377 -5.54 -18.69 -28.38
C VAL A 377 -6.04 -17.52 -27.55
N PHE A 378 -5.96 -16.31 -28.10
CA PHE A 378 -6.45 -15.08 -27.50
C PHE A 378 -7.52 -14.43 -28.37
N PRO A 379 -8.60 -13.90 -27.79
CA PRO A 379 -9.48 -13.00 -28.53
C PRO A 379 -8.76 -11.67 -28.80
N GLU A 380 -9.05 -11.04 -29.95
CA GLU A 380 -8.43 -9.78 -30.36
C GLU A 380 -8.59 -8.62 -29.35
N THR A 381 -9.67 -8.67 -28.56
CA THR A 381 -10.02 -7.68 -27.53
C THR A 381 -9.32 -7.91 -26.18
N LEU A 382 -8.52 -8.99 -26.03
CA LEU A 382 -7.87 -9.31 -24.76
C LEU A 382 -6.85 -8.22 -24.37
N PRO A 383 -6.92 -7.63 -23.16
CA PRO A 383 -5.92 -6.69 -22.71
C PRO A 383 -4.54 -7.34 -22.48
N LEU A 384 -3.46 -6.59 -22.68
CA LEU A 384 -2.09 -7.12 -22.67
C LEU A 384 -1.65 -7.69 -21.31
N LEU A 385 -2.09 -7.10 -20.20
CA LEU A 385 -1.68 -7.54 -18.86
C LEU A 385 -2.25 -8.95 -18.53
N PRO A 386 -3.55 -9.23 -18.71
CA PRO A 386 -4.09 -10.59 -18.70
C PRO A 386 -3.39 -11.55 -19.67
N ALA A 387 -3.07 -11.11 -20.89
CA ALA A 387 -2.35 -11.94 -21.88
C ALA A 387 -0.95 -12.37 -21.37
N LEU A 388 -0.22 -11.45 -20.72
CA LEU A 388 1.08 -11.72 -20.08
C LEU A 388 0.95 -12.78 -18.98
N GLU A 389 -0.08 -12.69 -18.15
CA GLU A 389 -0.34 -13.70 -17.10
C GLU A 389 -0.69 -15.06 -17.68
N GLN A 390 -1.48 -15.10 -18.76
CA GLN A 390 -1.81 -16.34 -19.46
C GLN A 390 -0.56 -16.98 -20.09
N PHE A 391 0.32 -16.20 -20.72
CA PHE A 391 1.61 -16.70 -21.20
C PHE A 391 2.45 -17.30 -20.05
N ARG A 392 2.53 -16.61 -18.91
CA ARG A 392 3.26 -17.08 -17.73
C ARG A 392 2.69 -18.39 -17.17
N ASN A 393 1.37 -18.51 -17.08
CA ASN A 393 0.68 -19.68 -16.53
C ASN A 393 0.77 -20.88 -17.47
N ALA A 394 0.58 -20.65 -18.78
CA ALA A 394 0.66 -21.70 -19.81
C ALA A 394 2.11 -22.10 -20.13
N ARG A 395 3.11 -21.34 -19.67
CA ARG A 395 4.55 -21.57 -19.95
C ARG A 395 4.84 -21.65 -21.45
N THR A 396 4.14 -20.85 -22.23
CA THR A 396 4.35 -20.69 -23.68
C THR A 396 4.65 -19.23 -24.00
N HIS A 397 5.21 -18.99 -25.17
CA HIS A 397 5.62 -17.66 -25.64
C HIS A 397 4.98 -17.29 -26.97
N PHE A 398 3.97 -18.05 -27.42
CA PHE A 398 3.34 -17.91 -28.72
C PHE A 398 1.84 -18.18 -28.61
N ALA A 399 1.03 -17.30 -29.18
CA ALA A 399 -0.41 -17.42 -29.23
C ALA A 399 -0.98 -16.97 -30.58
N PHE A 400 -2.07 -17.58 -31.01
CA PHE A 400 -2.93 -17.07 -32.07
C PHE A 400 -3.91 -16.04 -31.53
N VAL A 401 -4.20 -15.05 -32.35
CA VAL A 401 -5.21 -14.04 -32.11
C VAL A 401 -6.39 -14.35 -33.01
N VAL A 402 -7.57 -14.50 -32.42
CA VAL A 402 -8.79 -14.84 -33.15
C VAL A 402 -9.85 -13.76 -33.01
N ASP A 403 -10.68 -13.66 -34.03
CA ASP A 403 -11.90 -12.85 -34.02
C ASP A 403 -13.04 -13.54 -33.25
N GLU A 404 -14.22 -12.93 -33.29
CA GLU A 404 -15.44 -13.43 -32.63
C GLU A 404 -16.00 -14.70 -33.27
N PHE A 405 -15.61 -15.01 -34.51
CA PHE A 405 -16.06 -16.15 -35.28
C PHE A 405 -15.06 -17.33 -35.23
N GLY A 406 -13.89 -17.13 -34.60
CA GLY A 406 -12.85 -18.13 -34.43
C GLY A 406 -11.83 -18.16 -35.57
N SER A 407 -11.86 -17.19 -36.49
CA SER A 407 -10.87 -17.01 -37.54
C SER A 407 -9.60 -16.37 -36.98
N VAL A 408 -8.44 -16.82 -37.45
CA VAL A 408 -7.15 -16.30 -36.96
C VAL A 408 -6.80 -14.99 -37.69
N GLU A 409 -6.75 -13.90 -36.93
CA GLU A 409 -6.40 -12.56 -37.41
C GLU A 409 -4.91 -12.25 -37.30
N GLY A 410 -4.18 -12.98 -36.44
CA GLY A 410 -2.75 -12.76 -36.27
C GLY A 410 -2.08 -13.70 -35.26
N ILE A 411 -0.81 -13.41 -34.99
CA ILE A 411 -0.02 -14.04 -33.93
C ILE A 411 0.49 -12.99 -32.95
N VAL A 412 0.68 -13.39 -31.70
CA VAL A 412 1.36 -12.59 -30.69
C VAL A 412 2.33 -13.46 -29.90
N THR A 413 3.49 -12.90 -29.59
CA THR A 413 4.51 -13.56 -28.77
C THR A 413 4.70 -12.86 -27.44
N LEU A 414 5.29 -13.57 -26.47
CA LEU A 414 5.70 -12.94 -25.22
C LEU A 414 6.71 -11.81 -25.46
N SER A 415 7.56 -11.95 -26.49
CA SER A 415 8.54 -10.92 -26.86
C SER A 415 7.85 -9.61 -27.24
N ASP A 416 6.79 -9.65 -28.07
CA ASP A 416 6.03 -8.46 -28.48
C ASP A 416 5.41 -7.72 -27.28
N VAL A 417 4.87 -8.49 -26.33
CA VAL A 417 4.32 -7.93 -25.08
C VAL A 417 5.42 -7.27 -24.24
N THR A 418 6.60 -7.89 -24.16
CA THR A 418 7.73 -7.32 -23.40
C THR A 418 8.37 -6.12 -24.10
N GLU A 419 8.42 -6.10 -25.42
CA GLU A 419 8.91 -4.98 -26.24
C GLU A 419 8.01 -3.77 -26.09
N THR A 420 6.70 -3.98 -25.96
CA THR A 420 5.74 -2.91 -25.65
C THR A 420 6.09 -2.20 -24.33
N ILE A 421 6.63 -2.92 -23.34
CA ILE A 421 7.05 -2.37 -22.04
C ILE A 421 8.43 -1.74 -22.14
N ALA A 422 9.42 -2.50 -22.62
CA ALA A 422 10.83 -2.12 -22.58
C ALA A 422 11.23 -1.14 -23.71
N GLY A 423 10.42 -1.06 -24.76
CA GLY A 423 10.81 -0.52 -26.05
C GLY A 423 11.66 -1.45 -26.87
N ASN A 424 11.97 -1.03 -28.10
CA ASN A 424 12.81 -1.76 -29.04
C ASN A 424 14.09 -2.20 -28.33
N LEU A 425 14.14 -3.46 -27.90
CA LEU A 425 15.40 -4.07 -27.60
C LEU A 425 16.08 -4.24 -28.95
N PRO A 426 17.34 -3.83 -29.12
CA PRO A 426 18.06 -4.14 -30.35
C PRO A 426 18.10 -5.67 -30.44
N ASN A 427 17.29 -6.24 -31.33
CA ASN A 427 17.50 -7.59 -31.79
C ASN A 427 18.91 -7.65 -32.40
N GLU A 428 19.54 -8.83 -32.39
CA GLU A 428 20.91 -9.02 -32.90
C GLU A 428 21.07 -8.71 -34.42
N VAL A 429 19.99 -8.29 -35.08
CA VAL A 429 19.97 -7.79 -36.45
C VAL A 429 19.52 -6.32 -36.41
N GLU A 430 20.33 -5.44 -37.01
CA GLU A 430 20.14 -3.98 -37.08
C GLU A 430 18.91 -3.51 -37.91
N GLU A 431 17.82 -4.27 -37.95
CA GLU A 431 16.54 -3.79 -38.45
C GLU A 431 15.73 -3.28 -37.26
N ILE A 432 15.74 -1.96 -37.07
CA ILE A 432 14.78 -1.24 -36.23
C ILE A 432 13.39 -1.76 -36.63
N ASP A 433 12.60 -2.29 -35.68
CA ASP A 433 11.20 -2.67 -35.96
C ASP A 433 10.52 -1.47 -36.63
N ALA A 434 10.21 -1.63 -37.92
CA ALA A 434 9.75 -0.56 -38.77
C ALA A 434 8.49 0.10 -38.19
N ARG A 435 7.71 -0.63 -37.37
CA ARG A 435 6.48 -0.15 -36.72
C ARG A 435 6.70 0.99 -35.72
N HIS A 436 7.92 1.17 -35.18
CA HIS A 436 8.21 2.22 -34.19
C HIS A 436 9.24 3.26 -34.69
N ASP A 437 9.57 3.26 -35.99
CA ASP A 437 10.49 4.23 -36.57
C ASP A 437 9.83 5.62 -36.66
N ILE A 438 10.30 6.53 -35.80
CA ILE A 438 9.93 7.94 -35.81
C ILE A 438 11.18 8.82 -35.69
N GLN A 439 11.36 9.71 -36.66
CA GLN A 439 12.53 10.58 -36.77
C GLN A 439 12.12 12.05 -36.81
N LYS A 440 12.81 12.89 -36.03
CA LYS A 440 12.58 14.34 -36.05
C LYS A 440 13.49 15.00 -37.09
N ASN A 441 12.88 15.69 -38.06
CA ASN A 441 13.57 16.40 -39.13
C ASN A 441 14.09 17.77 -38.63
N ALA A 442 15.07 18.33 -39.35
CA ALA A 442 15.70 19.62 -39.00
C ALA A 442 14.76 20.83 -39.09
N ASP A 443 13.65 20.72 -39.83
CA ASP A 443 12.62 21.73 -40.00
C ASP A 443 11.55 21.71 -38.89
N GLY A 444 11.67 20.82 -37.90
CA GLY A 444 10.70 20.64 -36.83
C GLY A 444 9.55 19.69 -37.17
N SER A 445 9.50 19.14 -38.39
CA SER A 445 8.57 18.07 -38.77
C SER A 445 9.05 16.71 -38.26
N TRP A 446 8.15 15.73 -38.20
CA TRP A 446 8.46 14.35 -37.86
C TRP A 446 8.18 13.43 -39.04
N THR A 447 9.00 12.41 -39.25
CA THR A 447 8.75 11.33 -40.21
C THR A 447 8.51 10.06 -39.43
N ALA A 448 7.33 9.45 -39.57
CA ALA A 448 6.93 8.24 -38.87
C ALA A 448 6.50 7.13 -39.84
N ASN A 449 6.63 5.87 -39.43
CA ASN A 449 6.02 4.75 -40.14
C ASN A 449 4.48 4.81 -40.02
N GLY A 450 3.76 4.58 -41.12
CA GLY A 450 2.29 4.57 -41.13
C GLY A 450 1.67 3.49 -40.22
N HIS A 451 2.39 2.42 -39.94
CA HIS A 451 1.95 1.36 -39.02
C HIS A 451 2.17 1.68 -37.54
N MET A 452 2.77 2.83 -37.22
CA MET A 452 3.01 3.24 -35.84
C MET A 452 1.69 3.36 -35.06
N PRO A 453 1.58 2.73 -33.87
CA PRO A 453 0.43 2.92 -33.00
C PRO A 453 0.26 4.39 -32.61
N LEU A 454 -0.98 4.87 -32.61
CA LEU A 454 -1.27 6.27 -32.29
C LEU A 454 -0.93 6.63 -30.83
N GLU A 455 -1.02 5.65 -29.92
CA GLU A 455 -0.64 5.81 -28.51
C GLU A 455 0.87 6.08 -28.36
N ASP A 456 1.68 5.49 -29.25
CA ASP A 456 3.13 5.73 -29.28
C ASP A 456 3.44 7.05 -29.99
N LEU A 457 2.68 7.42 -31.03
CA LEU A 457 2.84 8.70 -31.69
C LEU A 457 2.56 9.88 -30.74
N VAL A 458 1.54 9.79 -29.88
CA VAL A 458 1.15 10.88 -28.97
C VAL A 458 2.22 11.24 -27.94
N GLN A 459 3.14 10.31 -27.63
CA GLN A 459 4.31 10.60 -26.79
C GLN A 459 5.26 11.62 -27.43
N TYR A 460 5.24 11.74 -28.76
CA TYR A 460 6.10 12.66 -29.53
C TYR A 460 5.33 13.87 -30.07
N VAL A 461 4.08 13.65 -30.49
CA VAL A 461 3.22 14.64 -31.13
C VAL A 461 1.86 14.62 -30.43
N PRO A 462 1.56 15.58 -29.53
CA PRO A 462 0.30 15.59 -28.78
C PRO A 462 -0.90 15.87 -29.69
N LEU A 463 -1.42 14.81 -30.31
CA LEU A 463 -2.60 14.83 -31.17
C LEU A 463 -3.87 14.61 -30.33
N PRO A 464 -4.97 15.34 -30.61
CA PRO A 464 -6.26 15.04 -30.02
C PRO A 464 -6.82 13.74 -30.64
N LEU A 465 -6.88 12.67 -29.84
CA LEU A 465 -7.42 11.38 -30.25
C LEU A 465 -8.79 11.14 -29.58
N ASP A 466 -9.77 10.63 -30.32
CA ASP A 466 -11.07 10.23 -29.77
C ASP A 466 -10.94 8.88 -29.03
N GLU A 467 -11.57 8.76 -27.86
CA GLU A 467 -11.59 7.54 -27.05
C GLU A 467 -12.46 6.42 -27.68
N LYS A 468 -13.36 6.75 -28.63
CA LYS A 468 -14.28 5.78 -29.27
C LYS A 468 -13.88 5.36 -30.70
N ARG A 469 -12.64 5.60 -31.10
CA ARG A 469 -12.15 5.28 -32.44
C ARG A 469 -11.99 3.77 -32.68
N GLU A 470 -12.21 3.35 -33.93
CA GLU A 470 -12.02 1.97 -34.41
C GLU A 470 -10.64 1.75 -35.06
N TYR A 471 -9.79 2.78 -35.11
CA TYR A 471 -8.47 2.73 -35.71
C TYR A 471 -7.36 2.95 -34.68
N HIS A 472 -6.25 2.22 -34.83
CA HIS A 472 -5.15 2.20 -33.85
C HIS A 472 -3.81 2.71 -34.39
N THR A 473 -3.66 2.94 -35.70
CA THR A 473 -2.39 3.34 -36.34
C THR A 473 -2.49 4.68 -37.09
N ILE A 474 -1.36 5.28 -37.43
CA ILE A 474 -1.31 6.52 -38.25
C ILE A 474 -1.98 6.30 -39.61
N ALA A 475 -1.74 5.17 -40.26
CA ALA A 475 -2.38 4.80 -41.51
C ALA A 475 -3.90 4.69 -41.35
N GLY A 476 -4.37 4.06 -40.27
CA GLY A 476 -5.80 3.97 -39.95
C GLY A 476 -6.44 5.35 -39.74
N LEU A 477 -5.77 6.26 -39.03
CA LEU A 477 -6.22 7.64 -38.87
C LEU A 477 -6.37 8.37 -40.22
N LEU A 478 -5.37 8.24 -41.10
CA LEU A 478 -5.41 8.88 -42.42
C LEU A 478 -6.52 8.32 -43.31
N MET A 479 -6.71 7.00 -43.29
CA MET A 479 -7.76 6.33 -44.04
C MET A 479 -9.16 6.69 -43.52
N GLU A 480 -9.32 6.84 -42.19
CA GLU A 480 -10.57 7.29 -41.60
C GLU A 480 -10.92 8.71 -42.03
N TYR A 481 -9.96 9.63 -41.99
CA TYR A 481 -10.20 11.02 -42.42
C TYR A 481 -10.49 11.15 -43.91
N LEU A 482 -9.83 10.36 -44.74
CA LEU A 482 -9.97 10.42 -46.21
C LEU A 482 -11.04 9.48 -46.75
N GLN A 483 -11.57 8.58 -45.92
CA GLN A 483 -12.51 7.50 -46.26
C GLN A 483 -12.04 6.65 -47.46
N ARG A 484 -10.72 6.61 -47.69
CA ARG A 484 -10.05 5.89 -48.78
C ARG A 484 -8.55 5.78 -48.49
N ILE A 485 -7.87 4.98 -49.29
CA ILE A 485 -6.41 4.84 -49.23
C ILE A 485 -5.76 6.12 -49.80
N PRO A 486 -4.94 6.84 -49.01
CA PRO A 486 -4.36 8.10 -49.45
C PRO A 486 -3.36 7.91 -50.60
N LYS A 487 -3.23 8.92 -51.44
CA LYS A 487 -2.17 9.00 -52.45
C LYS A 487 -0.94 9.72 -51.90
N PRO A 488 0.30 9.37 -52.31
CA PRO A 488 1.50 10.10 -51.90
C PRO A 488 1.36 11.60 -52.14
N GLY A 489 1.62 12.39 -51.11
CA GLY A 489 1.51 13.84 -51.11
C GLY A 489 0.16 14.38 -50.61
N GLU A 490 -0.83 13.54 -50.33
CA GLU A 490 -2.09 13.98 -49.70
C GLU A 490 -1.89 14.37 -48.24
N GLU A 491 -2.58 15.43 -47.83
CA GLU A 491 -2.44 16.10 -46.54
C GLU A 491 -3.77 16.09 -45.77
N VAL A 492 -3.72 15.75 -44.48
CA VAL A 492 -4.85 15.73 -43.56
C VAL A 492 -4.49 16.55 -42.33
N GLN A 493 -5.37 17.48 -41.96
CA GLN A 493 -5.19 18.27 -40.74
C GLN A 493 -5.86 17.58 -39.55
N VAL A 494 -5.09 17.34 -38.49
CA VAL A 494 -5.57 16.76 -37.22
C VAL A 494 -5.08 17.65 -36.08
N GLY A 495 -5.99 18.42 -35.48
CA GLY A 495 -5.66 19.41 -34.46
C GLY A 495 -4.69 20.48 -34.97
N ASP A 496 -3.58 20.66 -34.24
CA ASP A 496 -2.51 21.62 -34.56
C ASP A 496 -1.41 21.04 -35.47
N TYR A 497 -1.65 19.87 -36.09
CA TYR A 497 -0.69 19.19 -36.96
C TYR A 497 -1.28 18.87 -38.33
N LEU A 498 -0.43 18.92 -39.35
CA LEU A 498 -0.71 18.53 -40.72
C LEU A 498 0.03 17.23 -41.04
N LEU A 499 -0.70 16.15 -41.25
CA LEU A 499 -0.16 14.84 -41.61
C LEU A 499 -0.14 14.71 -43.13
N LYS A 500 1.05 14.54 -43.71
CA LYS A 500 1.29 14.38 -45.14
C LYS A 500 1.77 12.97 -45.43
N THR A 501 1.13 12.28 -46.36
CA THR A 501 1.60 10.97 -46.81
C THR A 501 2.83 11.12 -47.70
N LEU A 502 3.91 10.40 -47.40
CA LEU A 502 5.15 10.43 -48.19
C LEU A 502 5.25 9.24 -49.14
N GLN A 503 4.99 8.04 -48.62
CA GLN A 503 5.17 6.80 -49.34
C GLN A 503 4.00 5.87 -49.08
N VAL A 504 3.41 5.37 -50.17
CA VAL A 504 2.31 4.40 -50.18
C VAL A 504 2.71 3.27 -51.12
N GLU A 505 2.76 2.04 -50.60
CA GLU A 505 3.12 0.84 -51.36
C GLU A 505 2.04 -0.21 -51.19
N SER A 506 1.63 -0.85 -52.29
CA SER A 506 0.62 -1.93 -52.27
C SER A 506 -0.61 -1.59 -51.44
N HIS A 507 -1.13 -0.37 -51.58
CA HIS A 507 -2.29 0.15 -50.83
C HIS A 507 -2.08 0.37 -49.32
N ARG A 508 -0.83 0.30 -48.83
CA ARG A 508 -0.46 0.55 -47.44
C ARG A 508 0.34 1.84 -47.32
N VAL A 509 0.03 2.64 -46.30
CA VAL A 509 0.78 3.86 -46.00
C VAL A 509 2.04 3.49 -45.24
N GLN A 510 3.20 3.64 -45.87
CA GLN A 510 4.49 3.25 -45.29
C GLN A 510 5.11 4.39 -44.49
N LYS A 511 5.09 5.63 -45.02
CA LYS A 511 5.70 6.79 -44.36
C LYS A 511 4.78 8.00 -44.37
N VAL A 512 4.71 8.67 -43.22
CA VAL A 512 3.90 9.87 -42.99
C VAL A 512 4.80 10.95 -42.39
N GLN A 513 4.76 12.14 -42.99
CA GLN A 513 5.35 13.34 -42.44
C GLN A 513 4.32 14.09 -41.60
N ILE A 514 4.70 14.57 -40.42
CA ILE A 514 3.84 15.27 -39.47
C ILE A 514 4.42 16.65 -39.25
N ILE A 515 3.68 17.68 -39.68
CA ILE A 515 4.14 19.06 -39.73
C ILE A 515 3.36 19.88 -38.68
N PRO A 516 4.01 20.52 -37.70
CA PRO A 516 3.33 21.39 -36.75
C PRO A 516 2.84 22.68 -37.44
N LEU A 517 1.59 23.08 -37.17
CA LEU A 517 0.99 24.30 -37.72
C LEU A 517 1.35 25.56 -36.94
N ARG A 518 1.81 25.42 -35.68
CA ARG A 518 2.36 26.51 -34.87
C ARG A 518 3.87 26.34 -34.74
N LYS A 519 4.63 27.38 -35.07
CA LYS A 519 6.05 27.48 -34.70
C LYS A 519 6.13 27.84 -33.22
N ASP A 520 6.75 26.99 -32.41
CA ASP A 520 7.15 27.32 -31.04
C ASP A 520 8.07 28.55 -31.07
N GLY A 521 7.53 29.76 -30.85
CA GLY A 521 8.30 30.99 -31.05
C GLY A 521 7.71 32.32 -30.58
N GLU A 522 6.44 32.44 -30.17
CA GLU A 522 5.90 33.70 -29.65
C GLU A 522 4.91 33.44 -28.50
N MET A 523 5.40 33.48 -27.25
CA MET A 523 4.58 33.77 -26.08
C MET A 523 5.11 35.10 -25.50
N GLU A 524 4.58 36.20 -26.04
CA GLU A 524 4.66 37.52 -25.43
C GLU A 524 3.85 37.48 -24.13
N TYR A 525 4.53 37.58 -22.99
CA TYR A 525 3.87 37.79 -21.70
C TYR A 525 3.46 39.27 -21.61
N GLU A 526 2.16 39.56 -21.71
CA GLU A 526 1.62 40.82 -21.19
C GLU A 526 1.45 40.72 -19.66
N VAL A 527 1.77 41.85 -19.02
CA VAL A 527 2.18 42.10 -17.62
C VAL A 527 1.22 41.66 -16.52
#